data_AF-A0AAU2QJ32-F1
#
_entry.id   AF-A0AAU2QJ32-F1
#
_cell.length_a   1.000
_cell.length_b   1.000
_cell.length_c   1.000
_cell.angle_alpha   90.00
_cell.angle_beta   90.00
_cell.angle_gamma   90.00
#
_symmetry.space_group_name_H-M   'P 1'
#
loop_
_entity.id
_entity.type
_entity.pdbx_description
1 polymer ?
#
loop_
_entity_poly.entity_id
_entity_poly.type
_entity_poly.pdbx_seq_one_letter_code
_entity_poly.pdbx_strand_id
1 'polypeptide(L)'
;MPQPHWFPSHRWPPPPTTAAASPPPPPGPNGFWITDPDFRERLHNATLTLLDIVEDCLNDLSLTDILDGARDHAEHILGVPSTYGVLVEAEAAAQIVQAAGLDAGSPFGLVIAQGLAGIAQLPVEQQQQLVRAASRRYAITAPSRSASGLSPSPRRQAPGRAR
;
A
#
# COMPACT_ATOMS: atom_id res chain seq x y z
N MET A 1 71.52 -5.59 9.87
CA MET A 1 70.53 -6.17 8.92
C MET A 1 69.50 -5.09 8.61
N PRO A 2 69.55 -4.42 7.44
CA PRO A 2 68.61 -3.35 7.10
C PRO A 2 67.34 -3.89 6.44
N GLN A 3 66.19 -3.28 6.76
CA GLN A 3 64.88 -3.66 6.22
C GLN A 3 64.71 -3.18 4.76
N PRO A 4 64.06 -3.98 3.88
CA PRO A 4 63.78 -3.56 2.52
C PRO A 4 62.57 -2.61 2.46
N HIS A 5 62.77 -1.55 1.70
CA HIS A 5 61.93 -0.38 1.49
C HIS A 5 61.09 -0.59 0.23
N TRP A 6 59.87 -1.10 0.37
CA TRP A 6 58.93 -1.15 -0.74
C TRP A 6 57.53 -0.84 -0.21
N PHE A 7 57.06 0.38 -0.46
CA PHE A 7 55.81 0.72 -1.18
C PHE A 7 55.47 2.20 -0.94
N PRO A 8 55.21 3.00 -2.00
CA PRO A 8 54.73 4.37 -1.85
C PRO A 8 53.29 4.37 -1.34
N SER A 9 53.03 5.13 -0.29
CA SER A 9 51.68 5.47 0.19
C SER A 9 50.92 6.30 -0.84
N HIS A 10 50.40 5.67 -1.88
CA HIS A 10 49.31 6.26 -2.65
C HIS A 10 48.06 6.22 -1.76
N ARG A 11 47.86 7.28 -0.96
CA ARG A 11 46.54 7.60 -0.41
C ARG A 11 45.63 7.86 -1.60
N TRP A 12 44.92 6.82 -2.02
CA TRP A 12 43.73 6.99 -2.83
C TRP A 12 42.70 7.72 -1.96
N PRO A 13 42.27 8.95 -2.29
CA PRO A 13 41.13 9.54 -1.60
C PRO A 13 39.92 8.65 -1.88
N PRO A 14 39.08 8.33 -0.87
CA PRO A 14 37.84 7.62 -1.16
C PRO A 14 37.06 8.44 -2.20
N PRO A 15 36.40 7.79 -3.17
CA PRO A 15 35.51 8.51 -4.07
C PRO A 15 34.50 9.29 -3.21
N PRO A 16 34.12 10.51 -3.61
CA PRO A 16 33.05 11.19 -2.91
C PRO A 16 31.85 10.26 -2.92
N THR A 17 31.39 9.85 -1.74
CA THR A 17 30.06 9.31 -1.56
C THR A 17 29.13 10.43 -2.00
N THR A 18 28.76 10.45 -3.29
CA THR A 18 27.53 11.08 -3.72
C THR A 18 26.47 10.39 -2.91
N ALA A 19 26.05 11.01 -1.80
CA ALA A 19 24.84 10.62 -1.11
C ALA A 19 23.78 10.64 -2.20
N ALA A 20 23.37 9.45 -2.66
CA ALA A 20 22.27 9.33 -3.58
C ALA A 20 21.12 10.07 -2.89
N ALA A 21 20.69 11.17 -3.49
CA ALA A 21 19.63 11.98 -2.92
C ALA A 21 18.44 11.04 -2.70
N SER A 22 18.01 10.90 -1.44
CA SER A 22 16.82 10.13 -1.12
C SER A 22 15.69 10.62 -2.02
N PRO A 23 14.91 9.70 -2.63
CA PRO A 23 13.78 10.11 -3.44
C PRO A 23 12.88 11.05 -2.63
N PRO A 24 12.30 12.08 -3.27
CA PRO A 24 11.39 12.98 -2.57
C PRO A 24 10.23 12.16 -1.97
N PRO A 25 9.72 12.54 -0.79
CA PRO A 25 8.60 11.85 -0.19
C PRO A 25 7.39 11.91 -1.13
N PRO A 26 6.51 10.88 -1.11
CA PRO A 26 5.31 10.88 -1.93
C PRO A 26 4.44 12.10 -1.59
N PRO A 27 3.79 12.72 -2.59
CA PRO A 27 2.96 13.88 -2.34
C PRO A 27 1.74 13.51 -1.48
N GLY A 28 1.39 14.42 -0.58
CA GLY A 28 0.14 14.38 0.16
C GLY A 28 -1.09 14.58 -0.75
N PRO A 29 -2.31 14.43 -0.18
CA PRO A 29 -3.54 14.71 -0.89
C PRO A 29 -3.69 16.20 -1.20
N ASN A 30 -4.25 16.51 -2.36
CA ASN A 30 -4.68 17.85 -2.74
C ASN A 30 -6.02 18.18 -2.06
N GLY A 31 -5.96 18.66 -0.82
CA GLY A 31 -7.14 19.03 -0.03
C GLY A 31 -7.69 17.86 0.79
N PHE A 32 -9.02 17.65 0.76
CA PHE A 32 -9.61 16.51 1.45
C PHE A 32 -9.24 15.21 0.75
N TRP A 33 -8.47 14.36 1.43
CA TRP A 33 -7.95 13.09 0.88
C TRP A 33 -9.01 12.19 0.26
N ILE A 34 -10.23 12.19 0.80
CA ILE A 34 -11.35 11.39 0.29
C ILE A 34 -11.82 11.85 -1.11
N THR A 35 -11.49 13.09 -1.49
CA THR A 35 -11.83 13.66 -2.80
C THR A 35 -10.66 13.65 -3.78
N ASP A 36 -9.45 13.32 -3.33
CA ASP A 36 -8.27 13.22 -4.18
C ASP A 36 -8.20 11.82 -4.83
N PRO A 37 -8.42 11.70 -6.15
CA PRO A 37 -8.42 10.41 -6.82
C PRO A 37 -7.04 9.75 -6.86
N ASP A 38 -5.97 10.53 -6.98
CA ASP A 38 -4.61 10.00 -7.06
C ASP A 38 -4.18 9.47 -5.69
N PHE A 39 -4.55 10.19 -4.63
CA PHE A 39 -4.30 9.73 -3.27
C PHE A 39 -5.09 8.46 -2.95
N ARG A 40 -6.37 8.36 -3.38
CA ARG A 40 -7.17 7.14 -3.22
C ARG A 40 -6.61 5.95 -3.98
N GLU A 41 -6.08 6.17 -5.18
CA GLU A 41 -5.40 5.13 -5.97
C GLU A 41 -4.13 4.66 -5.25
N ARG A 42 -3.32 5.58 -4.70
CA ARG A 42 -2.15 5.22 -3.88
C ARG A 42 -2.54 4.45 -2.62
N LEU A 43 -3.57 4.90 -1.89
CA LEU A 43 -4.05 4.22 -0.69
C LEU A 43 -4.55 2.79 -1.00
N HIS A 44 -5.28 2.62 -2.11
CA HIS A 44 -5.73 1.30 -2.55
C HIS A 44 -4.55 0.35 -2.85
N ASN A 45 -3.59 0.82 -3.63
CA ASN A 45 -2.40 0.04 -3.97
C ASN A 45 -1.54 -0.27 -2.73
N ALA A 46 -1.42 0.69 -1.81
CA ALA A 46 -0.76 0.51 -0.52
C ALA A 46 -1.43 -0.60 0.31
N THR A 47 -2.76 -0.60 0.40
CA THR A 47 -3.50 -1.62 1.13
C THR A 47 -3.34 -3.00 0.50
N LEU A 48 -3.38 -3.12 -0.83
CA LEU A 48 -3.08 -4.40 -1.51
C LEU A 48 -1.66 -4.88 -1.22
N THR A 49 -0.68 -3.98 -1.31
CA THR A 49 0.72 -4.29 -1.02
C THR A 49 0.89 -4.76 0.43
N LEU A 50 0.23 -4.11 1.38
CA LEU A 50 0.26 -4.54 2.78
C LEU A 50 -0.37 -5.91 2.98
N LEU A 51 -1.50 -6.21 2.33
CA LEU A 51 -2.12 -7.54 2.42
C LEU A 51 -1.20 -8.63 1.88
N ASP A 52 -0.49 -8.37 0.78
CA ASP A 52 0.47 -9.32 0.22
C ASP A 52 1.69 -9.51 1.17
N ILE A 53 2.22 -8.42 1.75
CA ILE A 53 3.29 -8.49 2.76
C ILE A 53 2.85 -9.29 3.99
N VAL A 54 1.63 -9.07 4.48
CA VAL A 54 1.08 -9.83 5.61
C VAL A 54 1.02 -11.31 5.26
N GLU A 55 0.50 -11.67 4.08
CA GLU A 55 0.44 -13.07 3.65
C GLU A 55 1.83 -13.74 3.67
N ASP A 56 2.85 -13.05 3.15
CA ASP A 56 4.22 -13.56 3.06
C ASP A 56 4.91 -13.67 4.44
N CYS A 57 4.68 -12.69 5.33
CA CYS A 57 5.36 -12.62 6.63
C CYS A 57 4.68 -13.40 7.76
N LEU A 58 3.46 -13.90 7.57
CA LEU A 58 2.68 -14.60 8.62
C LEU A 58 3.35 -15.87 9.18
N ASN A 59 4.36 -16.42 8.51
CA ASN A 59 5.14 -17.55 9.04
C ASN A 59 6.20 -17.11 10.07
N ASP A 60 6.65 -15.86 10.00
CA ASP A 60 7.77 -15.33 10.78
C ASP A 60 7.31 -14.35 11.87
N LEU A 61 6.19 -13.66 11.66
CA LEU A 61 5.67 -12.60 12.52
C LEU A 61 4.17 -12.76 12.77
N SER A 62 3.69 -12.21 13.90
CA SER A 62 2.25 -12.20 14.19
C SER A 62 1.51 -11.22 13.30
N LEU A 63 0.24 -11.53 12.98
CA LEU A 63 -0.63 -10.66 12.18
C LEU A 63 -0.68 -9.21 12.69
N THR A 64 -0.78 -9.04 14.00
CA THR A 64 -0.88 -7.71 14.63
C THR A 64 0.42 -6.93 14.56
N ASP A 65 1.57 -7.60 14.67
CA ASP A 65 2.88 -6.94 14.60
C ASP A 65 3.18 -6.45 13.17
N ILE A 66 2.84 -7.27 12.16
CA ILE A 66 3.03 -6.87 10.75
C ILE A 66 2.14 -5.66 10.42
N LEU A 67 0.90 -5.65 10.91
CA LEU A 67 -0.02 -4.54 10.68
C LEU A 67 0.40 -3.26 11.40
N ASP A 68 0.76 -3.29 12.69
CA ASP A 68 1.15 -2.07 13.45
C ASP A 68 2.49 -1.46 12.98
N GLY A 69 3.35 -2.26 12.35
CA GLY A 69 4.62 -1.80 11.77
C GLY A 69 4.49 -1.14 10.40
N ALA A 70 3.34 -1.27 9.72
CA ALA A 70 3.20 -0.83 8.33
C ALA A 70 3.27 0.70 8.19
N ARG A 71 2.75 1.47 9.15
CA ARG A 71 2.82 2.95 9.14
C ARG A 71 4.25 3.48 9.16
N ASP A 72 5.16 2.79 9.85
CA ASP A 72 6.55 3.21 9.99
C ASP A 72 7.32 3.05 8.67
N HIS A 73 6.78 2.25 7.75
CA HIS A 73 7.33 1.99 6.43
C HIS A 73 6.46 2.53 5.28
N ALA A 74 5.43 3.32 5.59
CA ALA A 74 4.43 3.77 4.64
C ALA A 74 5.00 4.54 3.44
N GLU A 75 5.97 5.43 3.65
CA GLU A 75 6.57 6.21 2.56
C GLU A 75 7.47 5.36 1.66
N HIS A 76 8.24 4.45 2.26
CA HIS A 76 9.28 3.72 1.56
C HIS A 76 8.76 2.46 0.86
N ILE A 77 7.80 1.77 1.48
CA ILE A 77 7.26 0.50 0.99
C ILE A 77 5.91 0.70 0.31
N LEU A 78 5.05 1.54 0.88
CA LEU A 78 3.64 1.63 0.48
C LEU A 78 3.36 2.84 -0.44
N GLY A 79 4.32 3.74 -0.63
CA GLY A 79 4.20 4.89 -1.53
C GLY A 79 3.16 5.92 -1.08
N VAL A 80 2.81 5.94 0.21
CA VAL A 80 1.90 6.93 0.82
C VAL A 80 2.65 7.75 1.87
N PRO A 81 2.32 9.05 2.06
CA PRO A 81 2.96 9.84 3.11
C PRO A 81 2.77 9.20 4.49
N SER A 82 3.79 9.27 5.33
CA SER A 82 3.86 8.59 6.63
C SER A 82 2.69 8.95 7.55
N THR A 83 2.22 10.20 7.49
CA THR A 83 1.04 10.69 8.22
C THR A 83 -0.24 9.90 7.91
N TYR A 84 -0.31 9.22 6.77
CA TYR A 84 -1.47 8.44 6.34
C TYR A 84 -1.24 6.93 6.42
N GLY A 85 -0.10 6.46 6.93
CA GLY A 85 0.17 5.02 7.08
C GLY A 85 -0.91 4.30 7.90
N VAL A 86 -1.42 4.96 8.94
CA VAL A 86 -2.53 4.46 9.77
C VAL A 86 -3.82 4.19 8.99
N LEU A 87 -4.05 4.89 7.87
CA LEU A 87 -5.20 4.61 7.01
C LEU A 87 -5.03 3.26 6.30
N VAL A 88 -3.81 2.95 5.86
CA VAL A 88 -3.50 1.67 5.21
C VAL A 88 -3.68 0.51 6.20
N GLU A 89 -3.17 0.65 7.42
CA GLU A 89 -3.32 -0.34 8.49
C GLU A 89 -4.79 -0.63 8.79
N ALA A 90 -5.56 0.44 9.04
CA ALA A 90 -6.97 0.33 9.38
C ALA A 90 -7.79 -0.28 8.24
N GLU A 91 -7.48 0.09 6.99
CA GLU A 91 -8.17 -0.47 5.83
C GLU A 91 -7.80 -1.94 5.61
N ALA A 92 -6.53 -2.32 5.70
CA ALA A 92 -6.09 -3.72 5.60
C ALA A 92 -6.73 -4.58 6.70
N ALA A 93 -6.70 -4.13 7.96
CA ALA A 93 -7.35 -4.80 9.08
C ALA A 93 -8.85 -4.99 8.83
N ALA A 94 -9.54 -3.94 8.33
CA ALA A 94 -10.95 -4.03 8.00
C ALA A 94 -11.23 -5.07 6.91
N GLN A 95 -10.40 -5.15 5.86
CA GLN A 95 -10.58 -6.16 4.81
C GLN A 95 -10.39 -7.59 5.32
N ILE A 96 -9.41 -7.82 6.19
CA ILE A 96 -9.15 -9.13 6.81
C ILE A 96 -10.34 -9.55 7.70
N VAL A 97 -10.84 -8.63 8.53
CA VAL A 97 -12.01 -8.87 9.38
C VAL A 97 -13.27 -9.13 8.55
N GLN A 98 -13.47 -8.40 7.45
CA GLN A 98 -14.56 -8.67 6.51
C GLN A 98 -14.43 -10.03 5.81
N ALA A 99 -13.21 -10.47 5.52
CA ALA A 99 -12.96 -11.79 4.96
C ALA A 99 -13.36 -12.92 5.92
N ALA A 100 -13.27 -12.68 7.23
CA ALA A 100 -13.78 -13.58 8.27
C ALA A 100 -15.32 -13.52 8.44
N GLY A 101 -16.01 -12.70 7.65
CA GLY A 101 -17.47 -12.60 7.66
C GLY A 101 -18.03 -11.62 8.70
N LEU A 102 -17.18 -10.82 9.34
CA LEU A 102 -17.60 -9.77 10.27
C LEU A 102 -17.87 -8.47 9.51
N ASP A 103 -19.00 -7.82 9.81
CA ASP A 103 -19.25 -6.48 9.26
C ASP A 103 -18.33 -5.47 9.94
N ALA A 104 -17.40 -4.94 9.16
CA ALA A 104 -16.39 -3.99 9.63
C ALA A 104 -16.98 -2.65 10.07
N GLY A 105 -18.10 -2.21 9.47
CA GLY A 105 -18.62 -0.85 9.67
C GLY A 105 -17.55 0.22 9.41
N SER A 106 -17.00 0.79 10.48
CA SER A 106 -15.88 1.75 10.42
C SER A 106 -14.53 1.03 10.56
N PRO A 107 -13.52 1.35 9.72
CA PRO A 107 -12.19 0.74 9.81
C PRO A 107 -11.44 1.06 11.11
N PHE A 108 -11.89 2.09 11.85
CA PHE A 108 -11.38 2.46 13.17
C PHE A 108 -12.29 1.97 14.31
N GLY A 109 -13.23 1.07 14.02
CA GLY A 109 -14.21 0.58 14.98
C GLY A 109 -13.68 -0.51 15.90
N LEU A 110 -14.31 -0.64 17.08
CA LEU A 110 -13.99 -1.70 18.05
C LEU A 110 -14.16 -3.10 17.47
N VAL A 111 -15.11 -3.28 16.55
CA VAL A 111 -15.34 -4.55 15.83
C VAL A 111 -14.09 -5.00 15.08
N ILE A 112 -13.33 -4.05 14.51
CA ILE A 112 -12.07 -4.37 13.81
C ILE A 112 -11.04 -4.87 14.81
N ALA A 113 -10.84 -4.14 15.92
CA ALA A 113 -9.87 -4.54 16.94
C ALA A 113 -10.19 -5.92 17.53
N GLN A 114 -11.46 -6.18 17.86
CA GLN A 114 -11.90 -7.47 18.40
C GLN A 114 -11.81 -8.59 17.36
N GLY A 115 -12.26 -8.33 16.13
CA GLY A 115 -12.20 -9.28 15.03
C GLY A 115 -10.76 -9.69 14.72
N LEU A 116 -9.85 -8.71 14.64
CA LEU A 116 -8.44 -8.94 14.37
C LEU A 116 -7.77 -9.73 15.51
N ALA A 117 -8.08 -9.39 16.76
CA ALA A 117 -7.60 -10.15 17.92
C ALA A 117 -8.07 -11.61 17.89
N GLY A 118 -9.30 -11.86 17.45
CA GLY A 118 -9.82 -13.23 17.26
C GLY A 118 -9.11 -13.97 16.12
N ILE A 119 -8.90 -13.31 14.98
CA ILE A 119 -8.19 -13.88 13.82
C ILE A 119 -6.73 -14.22 14.17
N ALA A 120 -6.06 -13.37 14.95
CA ALA A 120 -4.68 -13.59 15.37
C ALA A 120 -4.47 -14.86 16.23
N GLN A 121 -5.55 -15.44 16.78
CA GLN A 121 -5.51 -16.70 17.54
C GLN A 121 -5.73 -17.95 16.66
N LEU A 122 -6.04 -17.78 15.38
CA LEU A 122 -6.24 -18.90 14.45
C LEU A 122 -4.89 -19.51 14.04
N PRO A 123 -4.86 -20.76 13.55
CA PRO A 123 -3.69 -21.32 12.86
C PRO A 123 -3.22 -20.42 11.71
N VAL A 124 -1.91 -20.36 11.49
CA VAL A 124 -1.29 -19.49 10.47
C VAL A 124 -1.89 -19.73 9.09
N GLU A 125 -2.17 -20.98 8.73
CA GLU A 125 -2.76 -21.33 7.43
C GLU A 125 -4.16 -20.71 7.26
N GLN A 126 -4.94 -20.63 8.34
CA GLN A 126 -6.25 -19.98 8.32
C GLN A 126 -6.12 -18.46 8.24
N GLN A 127 -5.15 -17.88 8.95
CA GLN A 127 -4.85 -16.44 8.84
C GLN A 127 -4.46 -16.08 7.40
N GLN A 128 -3.56 -16.85 6.77
CA GLN A 128 -3.16 -16.66 5.37
C GLN A 128 -4.35 -16.79 4.41
N GLN A 129 -5.23 -17.77 4.62
CA GLN A 129 -6.44 -17.91 3.79
C GLN A 129 -7.34 -16.68 3.88
N LEU A 130 -7.51 -16.12 5.08
CA LEU A 130 -8.30 -14.90 5.28
C LEU A 130 -7.65 -13.68 4.62
N VAL A 131 -6.34 -13.51 4.78
CA VAL A 131 -5.59 -12.40 4.15
C VAL A 131 -5.64 -12.51 2.63
N ARG A 132 -5.45 -13.71 2.06
CA ARG A 132 -5.60 -13.96 0.63
C ARG A 132 -7.01 -13.67 0.13
N ALA A 133 -8.03 -14.07 0.89
CA ALA A 133 -9.42 -13.77 0.56
C ALA A 133 -9.70 -12.26 0.62
N ALA A 134 -9.12 -11.56 1.59
CA ALA A 134 -9.19 -10.10 1.71
C ALA A 134 -8.53 -9.41 0.52
N SER A 135 -7.29 -9.78 0.15
CA SER A 135 -6.56 -9.22 -1.00
C SER A 135 -7.37 -9.39 -2.30
N ARG A 136 -7.89 -10.61 -2.56
CA ARG A 136 -8.73 -10.89 -3.74
C ARG A 136 -10.00 -10.06 -3.77
N ARG A 137 -10.71 -9.95 -2.64
CA ARG A 137 -11.94 -9.16 -2.54
C ARG A 137 -11.63 -7.68 -2.77
N TYR A 138 -10.60 -7.17 -2.12
CA TYR A 138 -10.23 -5.77 -2.17
C TYR A 138 -9.76 -5.36 -3.57
N ALA A 139 -8.99 -6.20 -4.27
CA ALA A 139 -8.56 -5.92 -5.65
C ALA A 139 -9.73 -5.71 -6.63
N ILE A 140 -10.88 -6.35 -6.39
CA ILE A 140 -12.09 -6.17 -7.22
C ILE A 140 -12.78 -4.83 -6.92
N THR A 141 -12.56 -4.27 -5.73
CA THR A 141 -13.16 -2.98 -5.32
C THR A 141 -12.40 -1.76 -5.83
N ALA A 142 -11.59 -1.93 -6.88
CA ALA A 142 -10.74 -0.89 -7.48
C ALA A 142 -11.43 0.49 -7.44
N PRO A 143 -10.75 1.52 -6.91
CA PRO A 143 -11.33 2.85 -6.78
C PRO A 143 -11.71 3.31 -8.18
N SER A 144 -13.02 3.30 -8.44
CA SER A 144 -13.53 3.67 -9.75
C SER A 144 -13.11 5.10 -10.01
N ARG A 145 -12.17 5.29 -10.95
CA ARG A 145 -12.06 6.56 -11.67
C ARG A 145 -13.47 6.81 -12.17
N SER A 146 -14.14 7.82 -11.62
CA SER A 146 -15.40 8.29 -12.19
C SER A 146 -15.22 8.30 -13.69
N ALA A 147 -16.07 7.56 -14.40
CA ALA A 147 -16.11 7.53 -15.85
C ALA A 147 -16.51 8.93 -16.35
N SER A 148 -15.60 9.90 -16.19
CA SER A 148 -15.64 11.20 -16.85
C SER A 148 -14.96 11.01 -18.19
N GLY A 149 -15.63 10.23 -19.04
CA GLY A 149 -15.16 9.88 -20.37
C GLY A 149 -16.37 9.85 -21.30
N LEU A 150 -16.81 11.05 -21.68
CA LEU A 150 -17.58 11.37 -22.88
C LEU A 150 -18.43 10.21 -23.42
N SER A 151 -19.71 10.16 -23.03
CA SER A 151 -20.70 9.47 -23.85
C SER A 151 -20.74 10.19 -25.21
N PRO A 152 -20.33 9.58 -26.33
CA PRO A 152 -20.52 10.19 -27.63
C PRO A 152 -22.03 10.27 -27.85
N SER A 153 -22.58 11.49 -27.84
CA SER A 153 -23.96 11.73 -28.22
C SER A 153 -24.23 11.05 -29.57
N PRO A 154 -25.35 10.35 -29.75
CA PRO A 154 -25.66 9.76 -31.04
C PRO A 154 -25.73 10.88 -32.08
N ARG A 155 -24.83 10.84 -33.08
CA ARG A 155 -24.89 11.75 -34.22
C ARG A 155 -26.23 11.53 -34.91
N ARG A 156 -27.13 12.51 -34.74
CA ARG A 156 -28.37 12.62 -35.50
C ARG A 156 -27.97 12.76 -36.98
N GLN A 157 -28.08 11.67 -37.75
CA GLN A 157 -27.97 11.75 -39.19
C GLN A 157 -29.15 12.60 -39.70
N ALA A 158 -28.85 13.81 -40.15
CA ALA A 158 -29.79 14.60 -40.93
C ALA A 158 -29.77 14.05 -42.36
N PRO A 159 -30.92 13.63 -42.93
CA PRO A 159 -30.99 13.35 -44.36
C PRO A 159 -31.00 14.69 -45.11
N GLY A 160 -29.81 15.11 -45.54
CA GLY A 160 -29.62 16.18 -46.51
C GLY A 160 -30.01 15.68 -47.91
N ARG A 161 -31.09 16.25 -48.41
CA ARG A 161 -31.65 16.15 -49.76
C ARG A 161 -30.66 16.59 -50.85
N ALA A 162 -30.52 15.80 -51.94
CA ALA A 162 -30.53 16.23 -53.35
C ALA A 162 -29.81 15.22 -54.28
N ARG A 163 -30.54 14.60 -55.22
CA ARG A 163 -30.55 15.02 -56.63
C ARG A 163 -31.78 14.46 -57.34
#